data_AF-A0A947A6Q3-F1
#
_entry.id   AF-A0A947A6Q3-F1
#
_cell.length_a   1.000
_cell.length_b   1.000
_cell.length_c   1.000
_cell.angle_alpha   90.00
_cell.angle_beta   90.00
_cell.angle_gamma   90.00
#
_symmetry.space_group_name_H-M   'P 1'
#
loop_
_entity.id
_entity.type
_entity.pdbx_description
1 polymer ?
#
loop_
_entity_poly.entity_id
_entity_poly.type
_entity_poly.pdbx_seq_one_letter_code
_entity_poly.pdbx_strand_id
1 'polypeptide(L)'
;MDKKKGLSASEILGNPDYSAISYGGYREKSRDVQPTIAQLKEDVIILHAMGIRILRTYNVQLPQAPNVLKAIAELKKQDPSFEMYVMLGAWIDCENAWTGQEPNHDVESENNAGEIDRAVALAKEYKDIVKIIAVGNEAMVHWATNYFVRPSVILKWVNHLQELKKSGELPKDLWITSSDDFASWGGGDPEYHCEDLTNLIKAVDYISMHTYPMHNSHYNPAFWIVPESEKELSNKEKIESGMQRALDFATKQYKAVSNYVKSLGVDKPVHI
;
A
#
# COMPACT_ATOMS: atom_id res chain seq x y z
N MET A 1 -0.81 1.58 35.97
CA MET A 1 -1.43 1.22 34.69
C MET A 1 -0.52 1.72 33.59
N ASP A 2 0.19 0.81 32.93
CA ASP A 2 1.27 1.12 31.99
C ASP A 2 0.76 1.83 30.73
N LYS A 3 0.93 3.15 30.71
CA LYS A 3 0.51 4.08 29.65
C LYS A 3 1.45 4.10 28.43
N LYS A 4 2.12 2.99 28.06
CA LYS A 4 3.21 3.03 27.06
C LYS A 4 3.31 1.84 26.09
N LYS A 5 2.21 1.16 25.77
CA LYS A 5 2.18 0.31 24.57
C LYS A 5 1.41 1.08 23.49
N GLY A 6 2.11 1.53 22.46
CA GLY A 6 1.47 2.15 21.29
C GLY A 6 0.60 1.13 20.55
N LEU A 7 -0.38 1.60 19.79
CA LEU A 7 -1.30 0.73 19.04
C LEU A 7 -0.54 -0.15 18.04
N SER A 8 -1.03 -1.39 17.88
CA SER A 8 -0.59 -2.33 16.87
C SER A 8 -1.29 -2.10 15.52
N ALA A 9 -0.74 -2.65 14.44
CA ALA A 9 -1.40 -2.59 13.13
C ALA A 9 -2.80 -3.23 13.14
N SER A 10 -3.00 -4.31 13.90
CA SER A 10 -4.31 -4.97 14.07
C SER A 10 -5.36 -4.13 14.78
N GLU A 11 -4.97 -3.17 15.62
CA GLU A 11 -5.91 -2.27 16.31
C GLU A 11 -6.28 -1.05 15.43
N ILE A 12 -5.44 -0.75 14.45
CA ILE A 12 -5.58 0.39 13.53
C ILE A 12 -6.37 -0.01 12.28
N LEU A 13 -5.98 -1.10 11.61
CA LEU A 13 -6.57 -1.46 10.32
C LEU A 13 -8.00 -1.99 10.48
N GLY A 14 -8.91 -1.45 9.65
CA GLY A 14 -10.34 -1.77 9.71
C GLY A 14 -11.10 -1.00 10.80
N ASN A 15 -10.42 -0.16 11.59
CA ASN A 15 -11.04 0.67 12.60
C ASN A 15 -11.34 2.08 12.03
N PRO A 16 -12.61 2.53 12.00
CA PRO A 16 -12.98 3.83 11.43
C PRO A 16 -12.38 5.03 12.17
N ASP A 17 -11.98 4.87 13.43
CA ASP A 17 -11.32 5.92 14.22
C ASP A 17 -9.90 6.22 13.70
N TYR A 18 -9.33 5.34 12.87
CA TYR A 18 -7.99 5.47 12.29
C TYR A 18 -8.03 5.52 10.77
N SER A 19 -8.70 6.55 10.24
CA SER A 19 -8.82 6.74 8.79
C SER A 19 -7.44 6.85 8.11
N ALA A 20 -7.31 6.16 6.97
CA ALA A 20 -6.08 6.02 6.20
C ALA A 20 -6.06 6.92 4.97
N ILE A 21 -4.87 7.35 4.53
CA ILE A 21 -4.68 8.02 3.24
C ILE A 21 -3.33 7.70 2.62
N SER A 22 -3.31 7.55 1.30
CA SER A 22 -2.09 7.59 0.49
C SER A 22 -1.54 9.01 0.44
N TYR A 23 -0.26 9.20 0.77
CA TYR A 23 0.31 10.55 0.93
C TYR A 23 1.67 10.75 0.24
N GLY A 24 1.79 11.87 -0.47
CA GLY A 24 3.04 12.44 -0.94
C GLY A 24 3.02 13.95 -0.82
N GLY A 25 4.08 14.53 -0.26
CA GLY A 25 4.16 15.96 0.09
C GLY A 25 4.86 16.82 -0.96
N TYR A 26 5.17 16.27 -2.14
CA TYR A 26 5.83 17.02 -3.22
C TYR A 26 4.97 18.20 -3.68
N ARG A 27 5.57 19.40 -3.74
CA ARG A 27 4.92 20.63 -4.20
C ARG A 27 5.40 21.10 -5.58
N GLU A 28 6.46 20.48 -6.08
CA GLU A 28 7.10 20.81 -7.35
C GLU A 28 6.86 19.73 -8.41
N LYS A 29 7.17 20.05 -9.67
CA LYS A 29 6.98 19.14 -10.82
C LYS A 29 8.00 17.99 -10.89
N SER A 30 9.09 18.07 -10.13
CA SER A 30 10.07 16.99 -9.99
C SER A 30 10.22 16.58 -8.53
N ARG A 31 10.38 15.28 -8.31
CA ARG A 31 10.71 14.72 -6.98
C ARG A 31 12.15 14.98 -6.57
N ASP A 32 12.99 15.53 -7.46
CA ASP A 32 14.34 16.00 -7.07
C ASP A 32 14.25 17.12 -6.03
N VAL A 33 13.19 17.93 -6.10
CA VAL A 33 12.88 18.95 -5.09
C VAL A 33 12.04 18.31 -3.98
N GLN A 34 12.73 17.91 -2.92
CA GLN A 34 12.11 17.29 -1.76
C GLN A 34 11.37 18.34 -0.90
N PRO A 35 10.18 18.03 -0.37
CA PRO A 35 9.54 18.90 0.59
C PRO A 35 10.36 19.00 1.88
N THR A 36 10.40 20.19 2.44
CA THR A 36 11.06 20.43 3.73
C THR A 36 10.26 19.82 4.88
N ILE A 37 10.92 19.54 6.01
CA ILE A 37 10.24 19.05 7.22
C ILE A 37 9.13 20.01 7.67
N ALA A 38 9.35 21.34 7.57
CA ALA A 38 8.34 22.34 7.92
C ALA A 38 7.07 22.20 7.06
N GLN A 39 7.23 22.07 5.74
CA GLN A 39 6.11 21.83 4.81
C GLN A 39 5.37 20.53 5.12
N LEU A 40 6.11 19.44 5.40
CA LEU A 40 5.50 18.17 5.76
C LEU A 40 4.73 18.25 7.09
N LYS A 41 5.19 19.05 8.05
CA LYS A 41 4.44 19.29 9.30
C LYS A 41 3.13 20.03 9.04
N GLU A 42 3.11 21.01 8.14
CA GLU A 42 1.87 21.69 7.72
C GLU A 42 0.85 20.67 7.21
N ASP A 43 1.27 19.82 6.28
CA ASP A 43 0.40 18.81 5.66
C ASP A 43 -0.09 17.79 6.69
N VAL A 44 0.79 17.27 7.55
CA VAL A 44 0.45 16.28 8.57
C VAL A 44 -0.54 16.85 9.60
N ILE A 45 -0.46 18.13 9.94
CA ILE A 45 -1.45 18.82 10.79
C ILE A 45 -2.81 18.91 10.10
N ILE A 46 -2.83 19.26 8.80
CA ILE A 46 -4.06 19.33 8.01
C ILE A 46 -4.73 17.96 7.95
N LEU A 47 -3.98 16.91 7.62
CA LEU A 47 -4.48 15.53 7.55
C LEU A 47 -4.99 15.06 8.92
N HIS A 48 -4.27 15.36 10.00
CA HIS A 48 -4.72 15.05 11.35
C HIS A 48 -6.05 15.75 11.70
N ALA A 49 -6.20 17.03 11.32
CA ALA A 49 -7.44 17.79 11.51
C ALA A 49 -8.62 17.23 10.71
N MET A 50 -8.37 16.58 9.56
CA MET A 50 -9.38 15.85 8.79
C MET A 50 -9.77 14.50 9.42
N GLY A 51 -9.13 14.07 10.51
CA GLY A 51 -9.36 12.77 11.15
C GLY A 51 -8.49 11.64 10.60
N ILE A 52 -7.54 11.91 9.70
CA ILE A 52 -6.57 10.91 9.24
C ILE A 52 -5.61 10.57 10.37
N ARG A 53 -5.31 9.28 10.54
CA ARG A 53 -4.37 8.77 11.55
C ARG A 53 -3.31 7.83 11.02
N ILE A 54 -3.42 7.36 9.77
CA ILE A 54 -2.38 6.55 9.15
C ILE A 54 -2.10 7.01 7.71
N LEU A 55 -0.82 7.22 7.41
CA LEU A 55 -0.35 7.61 6.09
C LEU A 55 0.34 6.43 5.39
N ARG A 56 0.06 6.23 4.10
CA ARG A 56 0.78 5.29 3.26
C ARG A 56 1.84 6.01 2.42
N THR A 57 3.06 5.46 2.38
CA THR A 57 4.17 5.92 1.54
C THR A 57 4.59 4.83 0.54
N TYR A 58 5.55 5.13 -0.36
CA TYR A 58 5.80 4.34 -1.56
C TYR A 58 7.23 3.83 -1.73
N ASN A 59 8.22 4.59 -1.28
CA ASN A 59 9.64 4.23 -1.35
C ASN A 59 10.38 4.88 -0.17
N VAL A 60 11.56 4.34 0.12
CA VAL A 60 12.52 4.84 1.11
C VAL A 60 13.87 5.21 0.49
N GLN A 61 13.99 5.16 -0.84
CA GLN A 61 15.16 5.65 -1.56
C GLN A 61 15.25 7.19 -1.58
N LEU A 62 14.10 7.89 -1.59
CA LEU A 62 14.06 9.36 -1.58
C LEU A 62 13.81 9.91 -0.16
N PRO A 63 14.28 11.13 0.15
CA PRO A 63 14.08 11.74 1.47
C PRO A 63 12.63 11.91 1.95
N GLN A 64 11.61 11.85 1.08
CA GLN A 64 10.22 12.10 1.47
C GLN A 64 9.76 11.22 2.64
N ALA A 65 9.81 9.88 2.53
CA ALA A 65 9.30 9.02 3.60
C ALA A 65 10.08 9.18 4.93
N PRO A 66 11.43 9.19 4.93
CA PRO A 66 12.19 9.55 6.12
C PRO A 66 11.83 10.92 6.71
N ASN A 67 11.60 11.94 5.88
CA ASN A 67 11.26 13.28 6.35
C ASN A 67 9.83 13.36 6.90
N VAL A 68 8.88 12.57 6.37
CA VAL A 68 7.53 12.44 6.96
C VAL A 68 7.62 11.83 8.35
N LEU A 69 8.42 10.78 8.54
CA LEU A 69 8.64 10.18 9.86
C LEU A 69 9.24 11.18 10.85
N LYS A 70 10.24 11.96 10.43
CA LYS A 70 10.83 13.05 11.23
C LYS A 70 9.81 14.12 11.57
N ALA A 71 9.01 14.57 10.60
CA ALA A 71 7.96 15.57 10.82
C ALA A 71 6.95 15.10 11.88
N ILE A 72 6.46 13.86 11.77
CA ILE A 72 5.55 13.27 12.76
C ILE A 72 6.24 13.18 14.13
N ALA A 73 7.48 12.68 14.20
CA ALA A 73 8.21 12.56 15.45
C ALA A 73 8.40 13.91 16.15
N GLU A 74 8.71 14.97 15.40
CA GLU A 74 8.79 16.33 15.95
C GLU A 74 7.44 16.84 16.46
N LEU A 75 6.34 16.59 15.74
CA LEU A 75 5.00 16.98 16.17
C LEU A 75 4.61 16.25 17.46
N LYS A 76 4.86 14.93 17.56
CA LYS A 76 4.62 14.13 18.77
C LYS A 76 5.47 14.60 19.96
N LYS A 77 6.67 15.10 19.70
CA LYS A 77 7.54 15.69 20.75
C LYS A 77 6.99 17.03 21.25
N GLN A 78 6.40 17.83 20.37
CA GLN A 78 5.78 19.12 20.71
C GLN A 78 4.44 18.93 21.44
N ASP A 79 3.64 17.97 20.98
CA ASP A 79 2.36 17.60 21.57
C ASP A 79 2.29 16.07 21.74
N PRO A 80 2.49 15.55 22.96
CA PRO A 80 2.39 14.11 23.24
C PRO A 80 1.02 13.50 22.97
N SER A 81 -0.03 14.30 22.76
CA SER A 81 -1.36 13.83 22.35
C SER A 81 -1.52 13.69 20.82
N PHE A 82 -0.59 14.24 20.04
CA PHE A 82 -0.59 14.11 18.59
C PHE A 82 -0.40 12.65 18.16
N GLU A 83 -1.26 12.16 17.28
CA GLU A 83 -1.30 10.77 16.86
C GLU A 83 -1.29 10.64 15.33
N MET A 84 -0.24 10.03 14.80
CA MET A 84 -0.12 9.71 13.38
C MET A 84 0.77 8.49 13.19
N TYR A 85 0.34 7.56 12.34
CA TYR A 85 1.01 6.31 12.02
C TYR A 85 1.39 6.24 10.54
N VAL A 86 2.29 5.32 10.20
CA VAL A 86 2.79 5.16 8.83
C VAL A 86 2.82 3.70 8.41
N MET A 87 2.29 3.45 7.20
CA MET A 87 2.58 2.29 6.37
C MET A 87 3.73 2.65 5.42
N LEU A 88 4.89 2.07 5.66
CA LEU A 88 6.12 2.37 4.94
C LEU A 88 6.23 1.49 3.68
N GLY A 89 6.19 2.10 2.50
CA GLY A 89 6.44 1.40 1.24
C GLY A 89 7.93 1.21 0.99
N ALA A 90 8.35 -0.03 0.76
CA ALA A 90 9.64 -0.37 0.20
C ALA A 90 9.45 -0.71 -1.28
N TRP A 91 10.02 0.10 -2.17
CA TRP A 91 9.86 -0.10 -3.61
C TRP A 91 10.65 -1.34 -4.07
N ILE A 92 10.06 -2.15 -4.95
CA ILE A 92 10.70 -3.37 -5.47
C ILE A 92 10.72 -3.27 -6.99
N ASP A 93 11.89 -3.48 -7.56
CA ASP A 93 12.15 -3.43 -8.99
C ASP A 93 12.67 -4.78 -9.52
N CYS A 94 12.38 -5.07 -10.78
CA CYS A 94 13.10 -6.09 -11.53
C CYS A 94 14.49 -5.60 -11.98
N GLU A 95 15.32 -6.52 -12.45
CA GLU A 95 16.61 -6.20 -13.05
C GLU A 95 16.42 -5.22 -14.22
N ASN A 96 17.36 -4.29 -14.36
CA ASN A 96 17.39 -3.22 -15.35
C ASN A 96 16.28 -2.15 -15.29
N ALA A 97 15.33 -2.24 -14.36
CA ALA A 97 14.31 -1.20 -14.18
C ALA A 97 14.93 0.20 -14.04
N TRP A 98 14.39 1.18 -14.76
CA TRP A 98 14.83 2.59 -14.73
C TRP A 98 16.26 2.86 -15.21
N THR A 99 16.94 1.89 -15.85
CA THR A 99 18.32 2.05 -16.35
C THR A 99 18.40 2.44 -17.83
N GLY A 100 17.28 2.38 -18.57
CA GLY A 100 17.24 2.53 -20.03
C GLY A 100 17.59 1.24 -20.80
N GLN A 101 17.94 0.16 -20.11
CA GLN A 101 18.03 -1.19 -20.68
C GLN A 101 16.67 -1.90 -20.61
N GLU A 102 16.51 -3.00 -21.35
CA GLU A 102 15.30 -3.83 -21.30
C GLU A 102 15.12 -4.44 -19.89
N PRO A 103 13.98 -4.22 -19.22
CA PRO A 103 13.68 -4.84 -17.93
C PRO A 103 13.65 -6.37 -18.02
N ASN A 104 14.31 -7.04 -17.08
CA ASN A 104 14.26 -8.50 -16.97
C ASN A 104 13.37 -8.89 -15.77
N HIS A 105 12.11 -9.17 -16.06
CA HIS A 105 11.07 -9.43 -15.05
C HIS A 105 11.22 -10.75 -14.28
N ASP A 106 12.12 -11.64 -14.72
CA ASP A 106 12.40 -12.91 -14.05
C ASP A 106 13.56 -12.79 -13.03
N VAL A 107 14.25 -11.64 -13.00
CA VAL A 107 15.37 -11.36 -12.08
C VAL A 107 15.08 -10.09 -11.29
N GLU A 108 15.43 -10.07 -10.00
CA GLU A 108 15.25 -8.88 -9.15
C GLU A 108 16.37 -7.85 -9.35
N SER A 109 16.07 -6.57 -9.08
CA SER A 109 17.08 -5.52 -8.99
C SER A 109 18.03 -5.73 -7.81
N GLU A 110 19.33 -5.53 -8.02
CA GLU A 110 20.34 -5.54 -6.94
C GLU A 110 20.07 -4.46 -5.87
N ASN A 111 19.32 -3.42 -6.23
CA ASN A 111 18.99 -2.30 -5.34
C ASN A 111 17.89 -2.63 -4.31
N ASN A 112 17.13 -3.71 -4.51
CA ASN A 112 16.03 -4.10 -3.63
C ASN A 112 16.51 -4.36 -2.19
N ALA A 113 17.68 -4.99 -2.03
CA ALA A 113 18.24 -5.26 -0.71
C ALA A 113 18.48 -3.97 0.09
N GLY A 114 19.08 -2.96 -0.55
CA GLY A 114 19.33 -1.67 0.09
C GLY A 114 18.04 -0.92 0.44
N GLU A 115 16.98 -1.05 -0.37
CA GLU A 115 15.67 -0.47 -0.05
C GLU A 115 15.05 -1.14 1.18
N ILE A 116 15.08 -2.47 1.25
CA ILE A 116 14.59 -3.23 2.39
C ILE A 116 15.37 -2.88 3.66
N ASP A 117 16.70 -2.79 3.59
CA ASP A 117 17.54 -2.40 4.73
C ASP A 117 17.18 -1.00 5.26
N ARG A 118 16.95 -0.03 4.36
CA ARG A 118 16.48 1.31 4.74
C ARG A 118 15.11 1.26 5.41
N ALA A 119 14.17 0.47 4.89
CA ALA A 119 12.84 0.33 5.48
C ALA A 119 12.90 -0.30 6.89
N VAL A 120 13.75 -1.32 7.06
CA VAL A 120 14.03 -1.96 8.36
C VAL A 120 14.63 -0.95 9.34
N ALA A 121 15.62 -0.15 8.92
CA ALA A 121 16.24 0.86 9.76
C ALA A 121 15.23 1.91 10.25
N LEU A 122 14.38 2.41 9.34
CA LEU A 122 13.32 3.37 9.68
C LEU A 122 12.26 2.77 10.62
N ALA A 123 11.86 1.52 10.41
CA ALA A 123 10.91 0.84 11.29
C ALA A 123 11.48 0.61 12.71
N LYS A 124 12.80 0.35 12.82
CA LYS A 124 13.52 0.25 14.10
C LYS A 124 13.61 1.61 14.80
N GLU A 125 13.92 2.67 14.06
CA GLU A 125 14.08 4.04 14.59
C GLU A 125 12.74 4.64 15.05
N TYR A 126 11.68 4.49 14.24
CA TYR A 126 10.37 5.12 14.45
C TYR A 126 9.28 4.10 14.84
N LYS A 127 9.59 3.16 15.75
CA LYS A 127 8.70 2.05 16.16
C LYS A 127 7.32 2.45 16.69
N ASP A 128 7.17 3.67 17.20
CA ASP A 128 5.90 4.19 17.69
C ASP A 128 5.04 4.83 16.58
N ILE A 129 5.60 5.00 15.38
CA ILE A 129 4.96 5.61 14.20
C ILE A 129 4.77 4.57 13.08
N VAL A 130 5.81 3.81 12.73
CA VAL A 130 5.76 2.80 11.67
C VAL A 130 5.04 1.55 12.19
N LYS A 131 3.92 1.21 11.55
CA LYS A 131 3.08 0.06 11.94
C LYS A 131 3.06 -1.04 10.89
N ILE A 132 3.37 -0.68 9.64
CA ILE A 132 3.32 -1.60 8.51
C ILE A 132 4.53 -1.36 7.60
N ILE A 133 5.12 -2.42 7.07
CA ILE A 133 6.00 -2.37 5.90
C ILE A 133 5.30 -3.05 4.72
N ALA A 134 5.22 -2.35 3.59
CA ALA A 134 4.69 -2.86 2.34
C ALA A 134 5.84 -3.15 1.37
N VAL A 135 6.02 -4.41 1.01
CA VAL A 135 7.04 -4.89 0.08
C VAL A 135 6.49 -4.79 -1.34
N GLY A 136 6.90 -3.76 -2.07
CA GLY A 136 6.41 -3.48 -3.42
C GLY A 136 5.11 -2.67 -3.44
N ASN A 137 4.96 -1.90 -4.51
CA ASN A 137 3.74 -1.21 -4.90
C ASN A 137 3.44 -1.57 -6.35
N GLU A 138 2.36 -2.30 -6.63
CA GLU A 138 2.04 -2.76 -7.98
C GLU A 138 3.25 -3.40 -8.66
N ALA A 139 3.99 -4.18 -7.88
CA ALA A 139 5.25 -4.76 -8.31
C ALA A 139 5.05 -6.13 -8.96
N MET A 140 3.89 -6.78 -8.83
CA MET A 140 3.65 -8.12 -9.41
C MET A 140 2.79 -8.10 -10.66
N VAL A 141 2.08 -7.01 -10.88
CA VAL A 141 1.09 -6.86 -11.94
C VAL A 141 1.75 -6.69 -13.31
N HIS A 142 1.32 -7.48 -14.28
CA HIS A 142 2.04 -7.67 -15.54
C HIS A 142 2.05 -6.44 -16.45
N TRP A 143 1.12 -5.49 -16.27
CA TRP A 143 1.14 -4.24 -17.05
C TRP A 143 2.14 -3.21 -16.53
N ALA A 144 2.84 -3.47 -15.42
CA ALA A 144 3.84 -2.56 -14.85
C ALA A 144 5.19 -2.80 -15.53
N THR A 145 5.19 -2.73 -16.87
CA THR A 145 6.26 -3.20 -17.77
C THR A 145 7.62 -2.56 -17.52
N ASN A 146 7.69 -1.46 -16.78
CA ASN A 146 8.96 -0.82 -16.45
C ASN A 146 9.70 -1.49 -15.27
N TYR A 147 9.00 -2.25 -14.41
CA TYR A 147 9.60 -2.69 -13.14
C TYR A 147 9.02 -3.97 -12.50
N PHE A 148 7.93 -4.55 -13.03
CA PHE A 148 7.27 -5.67 -12.34
C PHE A 148 8.22 -6.88 -12.16
N VAL A 149 8.03 -7.61 -11.06
CA VAL A 149 8.75 -8.81 -10.67
C VAL A 149 7.78 -9.98 -10.52
N ARG A 150 8.31 -11.21 -10.55
CA ARG A 150 7.54 -12.40 -10.18
C ARG A 150 7.18 -12.39 -8.68
N PRO A 151 6.05 -13.03 -8.27
CA PRO A 151 5.66 -13.12 -6.86
C PRO A 151 6.74 -13.73 -5.94
N SER A 152 7.62 -14.58 -6.47
CA SER A 152 8.76 -15.16 -5.74
C SER A 152 9.71 -14.10 -5.15
N VAL A 153 9.90 -12.96 -5.84
CA VAL A 153 10.73 -11.85 -5.36
C VAL A 153 10.06 -11.15 -4.17
N ILE A 154 8.76 -10.89 -4.24
CA ILE A 154 8.01 -10.31 -3.12
C ILE A 154 7.98 -11.27 -1.93
N LEU A 155 7.71 -12.55 -2.18
CA LEU A 155 7.72 -13.61 -1.18
C LEU A 155 9.06 -13.69 -0.43
N LYS A 156 10.18 -13.61 -1.15
CA LYS A 156 11.53 -13.60 -0.54
C LYS A 156 11.66 -12.47 0.48
N TRP A 157 11.31 -11.24 0.11
CA TRP A 157 11.46 -10.07 0.98
C TRP A 157 10.43 -10.03 2.12
N VAL A 158 9.19 -10.49 1.88
CA VAL A 158 8.21 -10.68 2.95
C VAL A 158 8.71 -11.70 3.97
N ASN A 159 9.21 -12.86 3.53
CA ASN A 159 9.76 -13.88 4.43
C ASN A 159 10.98 -13.37 5.20
N HIS A 160 11.86 -12.60 4.56
CA HIS A 160 12.98 -11.95 5.22
C HIS A 160 12.50 -11.06 6.39
N LEU A 161 11.53 -10.17 6.15
CA LEU A 161 10.98 -9.29 7.19
C LEU A 161 10.25 -10.09 8.30
N GLN A 162 9.54 -11.16 7.94
CA GLN A 162 8.91 -12.05 8.92
C GLN A 162 9.97 -12.77 9.79
N GLU A 163 11.11 -13.15 9.23
CA GLU A 163 12.21 -13.74 10.00
C GLU A 163 12.85 -12.72 10.96
N LEU A 164 13.05 -11.49 10.53
CA LEU A 164 13.50 -10.40 11.40
C LEU A 164 12.53 -10.14 12.57
N LYS A 165 11.22 -10.32 12.36
CA LYS A 165 10.23 -10.27 13.47
C LYS A 165 10.38 -11.45 14.43
N LYS A 166 10.63 -12.65 13.92
CA LYS A 166 10.82 -13.86 14.74
C LYS A 166 12.10 -13.81 15.57
N SER A 167 13.20 -13.30 14.99
CA SER A 167 14.48 -13.12 15.68
C SER A 167 14.47 -11.97 16.70
N GLY A 168 13.44 -11.12 16.66
CA GLY A 168 13.28 -9.97 17.57
C GLY A 168 13.98 -8.70 17.09
N GLU A 169 14.51 -8.69 15.86
CA GLU A 169 15.09 -7.50 15.25
C GLU A 169 14.04 -6.47 14.82
N LEU A 170 12.85 -6.93 14.42
CA LEU A 170 11.69 -6.06 14.19
C LEU A 170 10.63 -6.29 15.27
N PRO A 171 9.80 -5.26 15.58
CA PRO A 171 8.70 -5.42 16.52
C PRO A 171 7.73 -6.54 16.08
N LYS A 172 7.31 -7.39 17.02
CA LYS A 172 6.41 -8.52 16.71
C LYS A 172 5.04 -8.08 16.19
N ASP A 173 4.62 -6.89 16.58
CA ASP A 173 3.36 -6.23 16.22
C ASP A 173 3.44 -5.36 14.95
N LEU A 174 4.61 -5.27 14.31
CA LEU A 174 4.78 -4.70 12.97
C LEU A 174 4.16 -5.65 11.94
N TRP A 175 3.23 -5.15 11.12
CA TRP A 175 2.64 -5.96 10.05
C TRP A 175 3.42 -5.83 8.73
N ILE A 176 3.53 -6.93 8.01
CA ILE A 176 4.19 -7.03 6.71
C ILE A 176 3.13 -7.36 5.65
N THR A 177 3.12 -6.62 4.55
CA THR A 177 2.23 -6.84 3.42
C THR A 177 2.96 -6.60 2.09
N SER A 178 2.24 -6.74 0.98
CA SER A 178 2.56 -6.13 -0.31
C SER A 178 1.31 -5.37 -0.77
N SER A 179 1.48 -4.25 -1.47
CA SER A 179 0.36 -3.41 -1.90
C SER A 179 0.24 -3.41 -3.42
N ASP A 180 -0.73 -4.14 -3.94
CA ASP A 180 -0.75 -4.50 -5.36
C ASP A 180 -2.18 -4.51 -5.92
N ASP A 181 -2.30 -4.56 -7.24
CA ASP A 181 -3.58 -4.63 -7.94
C ASP A 181 -4.39 -5.88 -7.55
N PHE A 182 -5.72 -5.78 -7.61
CA PHE A 182 -6.61 -6.92 -7.33
C PHE A 182 -6.28 -8.16 -8.17
N ALA A 183 -5.79 -7.99 -9.40
CA ALA A 183 -5.40 -9.09 -10.28
C ALA A 183 -4.17 -9.83 -9.75
N SER A 184 -3.15 -9.11 -9.29
CA SER A 184 -1.93 -9.68 -8.67
C SER A 184 -2.23 -10.53 -7.44
N TRP A 185 -3.28 -10.16 -6.71
CA TRP A 185 -3.78 -10.93 -5.57
C TRP A 185 -4.73 -12.07 -5.95
N GLY A 186 -4.78 -12.44 -7.24
CA GLY A 186 -5.54 -13.56 -7.77
C GLY A 186 -7.03 -13.30 -7.96
N GLY A 187 -7.49 -12.07 -7.77
CA GLY A 187 -8.89 -11.66 -8.01
C GLY A 187 -9.24 -11.38 -9.47
N GLY A 188 -8.27 -11.52 -10.38
CA GLY A 188 -8.41 -11.26 -11.81
C GLY A 188 -8.21 -12.52 -12.66
N ASP A 189 -7.31 -12.43 -13.65
CA ASP A 189 -6.99 -13.52 -14.55
C ASP A 189 -6.29 -14.68 -13.80
N PRO A 190 -6.66 -15.96 -14.05
CA PRO A 190 -5.96 -17.11 -13.48
C PRO A 190 -4.47 -17.22 -13.81
N GLU A 191 -3.93 -16.46 -14.77
CA GLU A 191 -2.49 -16.43 -15.06
C GLU A 191 -1.63 -16.06 -13.83
N TYR A 192 -2.20 -15.30 -12.88
CA TYR A 192 -1.53 -14.94 -11.63
C TYR A 192 -1.50 -16.09 -10.61
N HIS A 193 -2.29 -17.16 -10.82
CA HIS A 193 -2.44 -18.26 -9.86
C HIS A 193 -1.24 -19.21 -9.94
N CYS A 194 -0.24 -18.95 -9.10
CA CYS A 194 0.93 -19.81 -8.95
C CYS A 194 1.23 -20.17 -7.48
N GLU A 195 2.15 -21.11 -7.28
CA GLU A 195 2.55 -21.56 -5.95
C GLU A 195 3.18 -20.42 -5.12
N ASP A 196 3.99 -19.57 -5.75
CA ASP A 196 4.62 -18.42 -5.09
C ASP A 196 3.59 -17.39 -4.60
N LEU A 197 2.55 -17.11 -5.38
CA LEU A 197 1.45 -16.24 -4.92
C LEU A 197 0.72 -16.87 -3.73
N THR A 198 0.44 -18.17 -3.77
CA THR A 198 -0.19 -18.89 -2.65
C THR A 198 0.66 -18.80 -1.38
N ASN A 199 1.97 -18.95 -1.51
CA ASN A 199 2.91 -18.84 -0.40
C ASN A 199 3.03 -17.40 0.11
N LEU A 200 2.98 -16.40 -0.78
CA LEU A 200 2.97 -14.99 -0.42
C LEU A 200 1.73 -14.62 0.39
N ILE A 201 0.54 -15.05 -0.04
CA ILE A 201 -0.73 -14.84 0.68
C ILE A 201 -0.67 -15.41 2.10
N LYS A 202 -0.02 -16.57 2.29
CA LYS A 202 0.17 -17.17 3.62
C LYS A 202 1.17 -16.38 4.48
N ALA A 203 2.21 -15.83 3.87
CA ALA A 203 3.33 -15.17 4.54
C ALA A 203 3.03 -13.74 5.00
N VAL A 204 2.23 -12.97 4.26
CA VAL A 204 1.84 -11.60 4.65
C VAL A 204 0.92 -11.61 5.88
N ASP A 205 0.96 -10.57 6.71
CA ASP A 205 0.02 -10.41 7.83
C ASP A 205 -1.39 -10.06 7.33
N TYR A 206 -1.50 -9.31 6.24
CA TYR A 206 -2.74 -8.96 5.55
C TYR A 206 -2.51 -8.67 4.06
N ILE A 207 -3.58 -8.58 3.28
CA ILE A 207 -3.54 -8.21 1.86
C ILE A 207 -3.90 -6.74 1.70
N SER A 208 -3.01 -5.96 1.09
CA SER A 208 -3.27 -4.58 0.67
C SER A 208 -3.59 -4.57 -0.83
N MET A 209 -4.85 -4.30 -1.18
CA MET A 209 -5.38 -4.48 -2.53
C MET A 209 -5.76 -3.14 -3.16
N HIS A 210 -5.34 -2.91 -4.38
CA HIS A 210 -5.77 -1.75 -5.16
C HIS A 210 -6.95 -2.08 -6.08
N THR A 211 -7.80 -1.08 -6.29
CA THR A 211 -8.89 -1.10 -7.27
C THR A 211 -9.12 0.31 -7.79
N TYR A 212 -9.24 0.45 -9.11
CA TYR A 212 -9.40 1.76 -9.77
C TYR A 212 -10.57 1.78 -10.77
N PRO A 213 -11.81 1.97 -10.30
CA PRO A 213 -12.96 2.17 -11.19
C PRO A 213 -12.74 3.35 -12.15
N MET A 214 -12.09 4.44 -11.70
CA MET A 214 -11.83 5.60 -12.55
C MET A 214 -11.02 5.25 -13.80
N HIS A 215 -9.91 4.51 -13.70
CA HIS A 215 -9.16 4.06 -14.88
C HIS A 215 -10.00 3.11 -15.76
N ASN A 216 -10.77 2.21 -15.12
CA ASN A 216 -11.62 1.27 -15.84
C ASN A 216 -12.80 1.95 -16.56
N SER A 217 -13.16 3.20 -16.26
CA SER A 217 -14.12 3.95 -17.08
C SER A 217 -13.62 4.19 -18.52
N HIS A 218 -12.32 3.98 -18.77
CA HIS A 218 -11.71 3.97 -20.09
C HIS A 218 -11.36 2.56 -20.56
N TYR A 219 -10.62 1.78 -19.74
CA TYR A 219 -10.08 0.48 -20.15
C TYR A 219 -11.09 -0.68 -20.11
N ASN A 220 -12.13 -0.58 -19.28
CA ASN A 220 -13.20 -1.57 -19.16
C ASN A 220 -14.56 -0.88 -18.87
N PRO A 221 -15.07 -0.06 -19.82
CA PRO A 221 -16.05 0.98 -19.54
C PRO A 221 -17.49 0.47 -19.35
N ALA A 222 -17.74 -0.84 -19.45
CA ALA A 222 -19.08 -1.41 -19.47
C ALA A 222 -19.93 -1.04 -18.24
N PHE A 223 -19.33 -0.90 -17.06
CA PHE A 223 -20.04 -0.48 -15.84
C PHE A 223 -20.32 1.03 -15.81
N TRP A 224 -19.59 1.84 -16.58
CA TRP A 224 -19.65 3.30 -16.51
C TRP A 224 -20.71 3.89 -17.44
N ILE A 225 -20.86 3.32 -18.64
CA ILE A 225 -21.78 3.80 -19.68
C ILE A 225 -23.22 3.81 -19.15
N VAL A 226 -23.98 4.88 -19.44
CA VAL A 226 -25.40 4.99 -19.06
C VAL A 226 -26.20 3.92 -19.81
N PRO A 227 -26.84 2.97 -19.11
CA PRO A 227 -27.63 1.93 -19.75
C PRO A 227 -28.91 2.48 -20.35
N GLU A 228 -29.49 1.77 -21.33
CA GLU A 228 -30.72 2.18 -22.03
C GLU A 228 -31.87 2.50 -21.05
N SER A 229 -32.02 1.68 -20.00
CA SER A 229 -33.05 1.82 -18.97
C SER A 229 -32.93 3.10 -18.15
N GLU A 230 -31.80 3.80 -18.20
CA GLU A 230 -31.52 5.02 -17.44
C GLU A 230 -31.45 6.27 -18.32
N LYS A 231 -31.68 6.17 -19.64
CA LYS A 231 -31.53 7.31 -20.57
C LYS A 231 -32.50 8.45 -20.31
N GLU A 232 -33.69 8.15 -19.80
CA GLU A 232 -34.72 9.17 -19.50
C GLU A 232 -34.58 9.78 -18.10
N LEU A 233 -33.63 9.30 -17.27
CA LEU A 233 -33.34 9.88 -15.97
C LEU A 233 -32.77 11.31 -16.09
N SER A 234 -32.93 12.11 -15.04
CA SER A 234 -32.27 13.41 -14.95
C SER A 234 -30.75 13.26 -14.92
N ASN A 235 -30.02 14.34 -15.25
CA ASN A 235 -28.55 14.32 -15.21
C ASN A 235 -28.01 13.98 -13.81
N LYS A 236 -28.68 14.44 -12.74
CA LYS A 236 -28.28 14.15 -11.36
C LYS A 236 -28.42 12.66 -11.06
N GLU A 237 -29.55 12.04 -11.41
CA GLU A 237 -29.80 10.62 -11.18
C GLU A 237 -28.85 9.73 -12.00
N LYS A 238 -28.51 10.12 -13.24
CA LYS A 238 -27.51 9.43 -14.06
C LYS A 238 -26.12 9.44 -13.41
N ILE A 239 -25.71 10.58 -12.83
CA ILE A 239 -24.43 10.70 -12.13
C ILE A 239 -24.44 9.80 -10.88
N GLU A 240 -25.49 9.87 -10.06
CA GLU A 240 -25.61 9.05 -8.85
C GLU A 240 -25.59 7.55 -9.18
N SER A 241 -26.36 7.11 -10.19
CA SER A 241 -26.36 5.71 -10.63
C SER A 241 -25.00 5.28 -11.20
N GLY A 242 -24.33 6.13 -11.99
CA GLY A 242 -22.98 5.88 -12.50
C GLY A 242 -21.95 5.69 -11.39
N MET A 243 -22.00 6.53 -10.35
CA MET A 243 -21.11 6.40 -9.19
C MET A 243 -21.41 5.15 -8.36
N GLN A 244 -22.68 4.75 -8.23
CA GLN A 244 -23.04 3.50 -7.57
C GLN A 244 -22.48 2.28 -8.33
N ARG A 245 -22.58 2.27 -9.67
CA ARG A 245 -21.97 1.19 -10.48
C ARG A 245 -20.45 1.14 -10.35
N ALA A 246 -19.79 2.29 -10.21
CA ALA A 246 -18.34 2.36 -9.96
C ALA A 246 -17.97 1.76 -8.58
N LEU A 247 -18.76 2.04 -7.54
CA LEU A 247 -18.60 1.42 -6.22
C LEU A 247 -18.83 -0.10 -6.25
N ASP A 248 -19.88 -0.54 -6.95
CA ASP A 248 -20.17 -1.97 -7.11
C ASP A 248 -19.05 -2.70 -7.87
N PHE A 249 -18.43 -2.03 -8.85
CA PHE A 249 -17.27 -2.55 -9.57
C PHE A 249 -16.07 -2.78 -8.64
N ALA A 250 -15.68 -1.79 -7.83
CA ALA A 250 -14.63 -1.95 -6.83
C ALA A 250 -14.96 -3.05 -5.80
N THR A 251 -16.22 -3.09 -5.36
CA THR A 251 -16.71 -4.11 -4.40
C THR A 251 -16.60 -5.52 -4.99
N LYS A 252 -16.85 -5.70 -6.30
CA LYS A 252 -16.69 -6.99 -6.98
C LYS A 252 -15.22 -7.42 -7.02
N GLN A 253 -14.29 -6.51 -7.31
CA GLN A 253 -12.85 -6.80 -7.30
C GLN A 253 -12.37 -7.20 -5.90
N TYR A 254 -12.79 -6.48 -4.86
CA TYR A 254 -12.54 -6.85 -3.46
C TYR A 254 -13.04 -8.26 -3.11
N LYS A 255 -14.27 -8.57 -3.51
CA LYS A 255 -14.85 -9.90 -3.29
C LYS A 255 -14.11 -10.98 -4.06
N ALA A 256 -13.62 -10.70 -5.27
CA ALA A 256 -12.86 -11.66 -6.06
C ALA A 256 -11.56 -12.08 -5.35
N VAL A 257 -10.77 -11.12 -4.86
CA VAL A 257 -9.57 -11.41 -4.04
C VAL A 257 -9.94 -12.15 -2.77
N SER A 258 -10.95 -11.67 -2.03
CA SER A 258 -11.41 -12.32 -0.79
C SER A 258 -11.84 -13.78 -1.02
N ASN A 259 -12.51 -14.06 -2.13
CA ASN A 259 -12.95 -15.42 -2.49
C ASN A 259 -11.78 -16.30 -2.91
N TYR A 260 -10.83 -15.76 -3.67
CA TYR A 260 -9.62 -16.50 -4.04
C TYR A 260 -8.82 -16.91 -2.80
N VAL A 261 -8.56 -15.96 -1.89
CA VAL A 261 -7.85 -16.23 -0.62
C VAL A 261 -8.55 -17.32 0.21
N LYS A 262 -9.89 -17.25 0.33
CA LYS A 262 -10.68 -18.29 1.00
C LYS A 262 -10.59 -19.65 0.30
N SER A 263 -10.54 -19.67 -1.05
CA SER A 263 -10.41 -20.91 -1.82
C SER A 263 -9.09 -21.63 -1.56
N LEU A 264 -8.05 -20.91 -1.14
CA LEU A 264 -6.77 -21.46 -0.71
C LEU A 264 -6.76 -21.98 0.73
N GLY A 265 -7.90 -21.91 1.44
CA GLY A 265 -8.02 -22.27 2.85
C GLY A 265 -7.30 -21.32 3.80
N VAL A 266 -7.08 -20.07 3.36
CA VAL A 266 -6.37 -19.04 4.12
C VAL A 266 -7.37 -17.99 4.63
N ASP A 267 -7.21 -17.58 5.89
CA ASP A 267 -7.97 -16.48 6.49
C ASP A 267 -7.03 -15.29 6.73
N LYS A 268 -7.10 -14.29 5.85
CA LYS A 268 -6.31 -13.05 5.91
C LYS A 268 -7.23 -11.85 5.69
N PRO A 269 -7.09 -10.77 6.48
CA PRO A 269 -7.84 -9.55 6.22
C PRO A 269 -7.37 -8.91 4.91
N VAL A 270 -8.32 -8.35 4.17
CA VAL A 270 -8.09 -7.58 2.94
C VAL A 270 -8.46 -6.13 3.21
N HIS A 271 -7.51 -5.23 3.00
CA HIS A 271 -7.67 -3.78 3.12
C HIS A 271 -7.39 -3.09 1.77
N ILE A 272 -8.01 -1.92 1.56
CA ILE A 272 -7.80 -1.04 0.40
C ILE A 272 -6.82 0.07 0.78
#